data_AF-A0A7C1ISK9-F1
#
_entry.id   AF-A0A7C1ISK9-F1
#
_cell.length_a   1.000
_cell.length_b   1.000
_cell.length_c   1.000
_cell.angle_alpha   90.00
_cell.angle_beta   90.00
_cell.angle_gamma   90.00
#
_symmetry.space_group_name_H-M   'P 1'
#
loop_
_entity.id
_entity.type
_entity.pdbx_description
1 polymer ?
#
loop_
_entity_poly.entity_id
_entity_poly.type
_entity_poly.pdbx_seq_one_letter_code
_entity_poly.pdbx_strand_id
1 'polypeptide(L)'
;MRKAYLVFCLFVVVLAACGGGGAAETPLTLDQQMTNYEASLRAEADWLWSNMNYATTHARPETSQCAARDFKHKPVELDDTTRQTDLTAGSLVDNLNYVAELIGQARDQWKLFCDNQINSATASAFLESRLRPAYETLNTITTMLEQRITPSPVAQ
;
A
#
# COMPACT_ATOMS: atom_id res chain seq x y z
N MET A 1 -25.81 -49.26 44.90
CA MET A 1 -26.64 -48.24 44.22
C MET A 1 -25.74 -47.29 43.44
N ARG A 2 -26.08 -47.04 42.17
CA ARG A 2 -25.80 -45.84 41.36
C ARG A 2 -24.34 -45.48 40.96
N LYS A 3 -24.06 -45.79 39.68
CA LYS A 3 -23.57 -44.94 38.56
C LYS A 3 -22.18 -44.25 38.63
N ALA A 4 -21.55 -44.28 37.45
CA ALA A 4 -20.37 -43.53 36.95
C ALA A 4 -19.04 -44.30 37.12
N TYR A 5 -18.23 -44.59 36.09
CA TYR A 5 -17.97 -43.88 34.83
C TYR A 5 -17.72 -44.87 33.68
N LEU A 6 -18.68 -44.98 32.77
CA LEU A 6 -18.51 -45.55 31.43
C LEU A 6 -18.09 -44.39 30.49
N VAL A 7 -16.91 -43.82 30.71
CA VAL A 7 -16.37 -42.72 29.88
C VAL A 7 -14.85 -42.86 29.80
N PHE A 8 -14.34 -43.87 29.11
CA PHE A 8 -12.89 -43.95 28.84
C PHE A 8 -12.50 -44.58 27.49
N CYS A 9 -13.43 -44.85 26.57
CA CYS A 9 -13.08 -45.49 25.30
C CYS A 9 -13.70 -44.82 24.07
N LEU A 10 -13.76 -43.48 24.04
CA LEU A 10 -14.16 -42.74 22.84
C LEU A 10 -13.27 -41.50 22.62
N PHE A 11 -11.97 -41.70 22.59
CA PHE A 11 -10.96 -40.65 22.36
C PHE A 11 -10.01 -41.02 21.20
N VAL A 12 -10.53 -41.57 20.10
CA VAL A 12 -9.70 -41.98 18.94
C VAL A 12 -10.21 -41.43 17.59
N VAL A 13 -11.23 -40.55 17.54
CA VAL A 13 -11.69 -40.00 16.24
C VAL A 13 -12.00 -38.49 16.30
N VAL A 14 -11.07 -37.69 16.82
CA VAL A 14 -11.05 -36.24 16.54
C VAL A 14 -9.61 -35.77 16.30
N LEU A 15 -8.91 -36.45 15.40
CA LEU A 15 -7.56 -36.05 14.92
C LEU A 15 -7.51 -35.84 13.39
N ALA A 16 -8.67 -35.78 12.72
CA ALA A 16 -8.76 -35.57 11.27
C ALA A 16 -9.68 -34.38 10.89
N ALA A 17 -9.72 -33.34 11.73
CA ALA A 17 -10.39 -32.07 11.39
C ALA A 17 -9.58 -30.86 11.89
N CYS A 18 -8.25 -30.93 11.76
CA CYS A 18 -7.45 -29.72 11.56
C CYS A 18 -7.04 -29.67 10.08
N GLY A 19 -8.06 -29.76 9.21
CA GLY A 19 -7.96 -29.34 7.81
C GLY A 19 -7.93 -27.81 7.75
N GLY A 20 -6.98 -27.20 8.45
CA GLY A 20 -6.57 -25.82 8.20
C GLY A 20 -5.69 -25.85 6.97
N GLY A 21 -6.30 -26.17 5.83
CA GLY A 21 -5.71 -25.94 4.53
C GLY A 21 -5.46 -24.44 4.43
N GLY A 22 -4.28 -24.02 4.87
CA GLY A 22 -3.66 -22.83 4.33
C GLY A 22 -3.53 -23.10 2.85
N ALA A 23 -4.54 -22.68 2.09
CA ALA A 23 -4.40 -22.54 0.65
C ALA A 23 -3.11 -21.76 0.48
N ALA A 24 -2.09 -22.40 -0.10
CA ALA A 24 -0.91 -21.69 -0.54
C ALA A 24 -1.43 -20.54 -1.39
N GLU A 25 -1.34 -19.31 -0.88
CA GLU A 25 -1.72 -18.14 -1.65
C GLU A 25 -0.91 -18.20 -2.93
N THR A 26 -1.61 -18.31 -4.06
CA THR A 26 -0.94 -18.31 -5.37
C THR A 26 -0.07 -17.06 -5.42
N PRO A 27 1.24 -17.18 -5.71
CA PRO A 27 2.11 -16.02 -5.74
C PRO A 27 1.59 -15.02 -6.77
N LEU A 28 1.47 -13.76 -6.35
CA LEU A 28 1.00 -12.67 -7.20
C LEU A 28 1.93 -12.51 -8.41
N THR A 29 1.35 -12.24 -9.59
CA THR A 29 2.14 -11.86 -10.76
C THR A 29 2.85 -10.52 -10.52
N LEU A 30 3.91 -10.24 -11.27
CA LEU A 30 4.64 -8.98 -11.16
C LEU A 30 3.71 -7.77 -11.37
N ASP A 31 2.85 -7.80 -12.38
CA ASP A 31 1.89 -6.72 -12.63
C ASP A 31 0.90 -6.56 -11.46
N GLN A 32 0.41 -7.66 -10.86
CA GLN A 32 -0.44 -7.59 -9.67
C GLN A 32 0.29 -7.00 -8.46
N GLN A 33 1.57 -7.32 -8.28
CA GLN A 33 2.38 -6.74 -7.20
C GLN A 33 2.53 -5.22 -7.41
N MET A 34 2.84 -4.77 -8.63
CA MET A 34 2.95 -3.35 -8.95
C MET A 34 1.62 -2.62 -8.79
N THR A 35 0.50 -3.19 -9.26
CA THR A 35 -0.84 -2.64 -9.06
C THR A 35 -1.20 -2.52 -7.58
N ASN A 36 -0.94 -3.55 -6.78
CA ASN A 36 -1.21 -3.50 -5.35
C ASN A 36 -0.34 -2.46 -4.64
N TYR A 37 0.92 -2.32 -5.05
CA TYR A 37 1.81 -1.32 -4.47
C TYR A 37 1.36 0.10 -4.85
N GLU A 38 1.06 0.35 -6.13
CA GLU A 38 0.48 1.61 -6.62
C GLU A 38 -0.77 2.00 -5.83
N ALA A 39 -1.72 1.07 -5.66
CA ALA A 39 -2.96 1.33 -4.94
C ALA A 39 -2.70 1.69 -3.46
N SER A 40 -1.72 1.04 -2.83
CA SER A 40 -1.34 1.35 -1.45
C SER A 40 -0.72 2.75 -1.33
N LEU A 41 0.13 3.15 -2.28
CA LEU A 41 0.74 4.48 -2.33
C LEU A 41 -0.32 5.55 -2.59
N ARG A 42 -1.22 5.31 -3.53
CA ARG A 42 -2.34 6.23 -3.82
C ARG A 42 -3.23 6.43 -2.60
N ALA A 43 -3.54 5.37 -1.86
CA ALA A 43 -4.32 5.49 -0.63
C ALA A 43 -3.65 6.38 0.44
N GLU A 44 -2.32 6.29 0.59
CA GLU A 44 -1.58 7.19 1.48
C GLU A 44 -1.55 8.63 0.96
N ALA A 45 -1.32 8.82 -0.35
CA ALA A 45 -1.34 10.12 -0.99
C ALA A 45 -2.70 10.82 -0.82
N ASP A 46 -3.81 10.10 -0.99
CA ASP A 46 -5.18 10.62 -0.80
C ASP A 46 -5.43 11.08 0.63
N TRP A 47 -4.96 10.30 1.61
CA TRP A 47 -5.03 10.68 3.02
C TRP A 47 -4.20 11.94 3.31
N LEU A 48 -2.95 12.01 2.82
CA LEU A 48 -2.10 13.19 2.98
C LEU A 48 -2.67 14.42 2.26
N TRP A 49 -3.28 14.26 1.09
CA TRP A 49 -3.93 15.35 0.37
C TRP A 49 -5.13 15.89 1.14
N SER A 50 -5.92 15.01 1.75
CA SER A 50 -7.01 15.42 2.65
C SER A 50 -6.50 16.22 3.84
N ASN A 51 -5.41 15.76 4.48
CA ASN A 51 -4.76 16.45 5.59
C ASN A 51 -4.15 17.81 5.20
N MET A 52 -3.54 17.88 4.02
CA MET A 52 -3.06 19.14 3.44
C MET A 52 -4.21 20.15 3.33
N ASN A 53 -5.34 19.74 2.76
CA ASN A 53 -6.54 20.58 2.65
C ASN A 53 -7.06 20.99 4.02
N TYR A 54 -7.08 20.09 5.01
CA TYR A 54 -7.45 20.41 6.38
C TYR A 54 -6.56 21.54 6.96
N ALA A 55 -5.24 21.44 6.80
CA ALA A 55 -4.28 22.43 7.30
C ALA A 55 -4.43 23.83 6.67
N THR A 56 -5.05 23.95 5.48
CA THR A 56 -5.34 25.27 4.88
C THR A 56 -6.35 26.09 5.67
N THR A 57 -7.20 25.44 6.48
CA THR A 57 -8.27 26.09 7.26
C THR A 57 -8.10 25.94 8.76
N HIS A 58 -7.16 25.10 9.21
CA HIS A 58 -6.92 24.82 10.62
C HIS A 58 -5.47 25.10 11.00
N ALA A 59 -5.28 25.98 11.98
CA ALA A 59 -3.95 26.34 12.48
C ALA A 59 -3.26 25.18 13.24
N ARG A 60 -4.04 24.21 13.75
CA ARG A 60 -3.55 23.04 14.49
C ARG A 60 -4.29 21.78 14.04
N PRO A 61 -3.63 20.62 14.03
CA PRO A 61 -4.29 19.38 13.69
C PRO A 61 -5.10 18.83 14.87
N GLU A 62 -6.24 18.23 14.57
CA GLU A 62 -6.99 17.41 15.52
C GLU A 62 -6.32 16.05 15.73
N THR A 63 -6.56 15.43 16.89
CA THR A 63 -6.03 14.09 17.21
C THR A 63 -6.40 13.05 16.15
N SER A 64 -7.59 13.15 15.56
CA SER A 64 -8.07 12.29 14.48
C SER A 64 -7.19 12.36 13.22
N GLN A 65 -6.65 13.54 12.90
CA GLN A 65 -5.80 13.76 11.72
C GLN A 65 -4.35 13.34 11.95
N CYS A 66 -3.94 13.22 13.21
CA CYS A 66 -2.63 12.73 13.61
C CYS A 66 -2.60 11.24 13.96
N ALA A 67 -3.74 10.55 13.88
CA ALA A 67 -3.80 9.13 14.13
C ALA A 67 -2.99 8.36 13.08
N ALA A 68 -2.13 7.44 13.55
CA ALA A 68 -1.35 6.57 12.67
C ALA A 68 -2.29 5.76 11.77
N ARG A 69 -1.97 5.73 10.48
CA ARG A 69 -2.67 4.96 9.45
C ARG A 69 -1.71 3.90 8.92
N ASP A 70 -2.21 2.68 8.78
CA ASP A 70 -1.44 1.56 8.28
C ASP A 70 -1.76 1.31 6.81
N PHE A 71 -0.99 1.94 5.94
CA PHE A 71 -1.00 1.69 4.51
C PHE A 71 -0.05 0.54 4.26
N LYS A 72 -0.60 -0.65 3.96
CA LYS A 72 0.13 -1.92 3.84
C LYS A 72 1.06 -1.96 2.60
N HIS A 73 2.03 -1.06 2.53
CA HIS A 73 2.98 -0.97 1.43
C HIS A 73 3.81 -2.23 1.32
N LYS A 74 3.91 -2.75 0.10
CA LYS A 74 4.77 -3.86 -0.25
C LYS A 74 5.59 -3.45 -1.48
N PRO A 75 6.80 -2.89 -1.28
CA PRO A 75 7.68 -2.54 -2.37
C PRO A 75 7.91 -3.73 -3.29
N VAL A 76 7.98 -3.44 -4.60
CA VAL A 76 8.28 -4.44 -5.61
C VAL A 76 9.75 -4.35 -5.95
N GLU A 77 10.45 -5.46 -5.81
CA GLU A 77 11.86 -5.59 -6.16
C GLU A 77 12.00 -6.41 -7.43
N LEU A 78 12.90 -6.00 -8.32
CA LEU A 78 13.23 -6.72 -9.55
C LEU A 78 14.67 -7.19 -9.49
N ASP A 79 14.91 -8.45 -9.86
CA ASP A 79 16.27 -8.92 -10.10
C ASP A 79 16.86 -8.33 -11.39
N ASP A 80 18.19 -8.42 -11.53
CA ASP A 80 18.92 -7.88 -12.67
C ASP A 80 18.46 -8.47 -14.00
N THR A 81 18.04 -9.74 -14.01
CA THR A 81 17.58 -10.42 -15.22
C THR A 81 16.28 -9.80 -15.71
N THR A 82 15.30 -9.67 -14.80
CA THR A 82 13.99 -9.08 -15.08
C THR A 82 14.12 -7.62 -15.51
N ARG A 83 15.00 -6.85 -14.84
CA ARG A 83 15.32 -5.47 -15.24
C ARG A 83 15.88 -5.38 -16.66
N GLN A 84 16.67 -6.35 -17.10
CA GLN A 84 17.25 -6.36 -18.46
C GLN A 84 16.24 -6.81 -19.52
N THR A 85 15.33 -7.72 -19.19
CA THR A 85 14.37 -8.29 -20.16
C THR A 85 13.06 -7.53 -20.25
N ASP A 86 12.64 -6.84 -19.19
CA ASP A 86 11.40 -6.06 -19.12
C ASP A 86 11.70 -4.62 -18.67
N LEU A 87 12.20 -3.83 -19.62
CA LEU A 87 12.55 -2.42 -19.39
C LEU A 87 11.36 -1.58 -18.90
N THR A 88 10.15 -1.93 -19.33
CA THR A 88 8.93 -1.24 -18.91
C THR A 88 8.63 -1.53 -17.44
N ALA A 89 8.76 -2.78 -16.98
CA ALA A 89 8.62 -3.11 -15.56
C ALA A 89 9.71 -2.43 -14.72
N GLY A 90 10.95 -2.38 -15.22
CA GLY A 90 12.04 -1.62 -14.58
C GLY A 90 11.67 -0.16 -14.35
N SER A 91 11.24 0.54 -15.40
CA SER A 91 10.80 1.93 -15.32
C SER A 91 9.59 2.14 -14.39
N LEU A 92 8.63 1.21 -14.40
CA LEU A 92 7.47 1.26 -13.49
C LEU A 92 7.90 1.15 -12.02
N VAL A 93 8.79 0.22 -11.69
CA VAL A 93 9.29 0.04 -10.33
C VAL A 93 10.11 1.26 -9.88
N ASP A 94 10.95 1.82 -10.75
CA ASP A 94 11.70 3.03 -10.43
C ASP A 94 10.76 4.23 -10.14
N ASN A 95 9.69 4.39 -10.94
CA ASN A 95 8.68 5.41 -10.71
C ASN A 95 7.87 5.16 -9.41
N LEU A 96 7.53 3.91 -9.10
CA LEU A 96 6.87 3.55 -7.84
C LEU A 96 7.75 3.90 -6.63
N ASN A 97 9.06 3.62 -6.71
CA ASN A 97 10.01 3.97 -5.65
C ASN A 97 10.16 5.48 -5.49
N TYR A 98 10.21 6.23 -6.60
CA TYR A 98 10.21 7.69 -6.56
C TYR A 98 8.95 8.27 -5.91
N VAL A 99 7.77 7.75 -6.26
CA VAL A 99 6.51 8.14 -5.61
C VAL A 99 6.53 7.82 -4.12
N ALA A 100 7.01 6.64 -3.73
CA ALA A 100 7.11 6.23 -2.34
C ALA A 100 8.02 7.17 -1.54
N GLU A 101 9.13 7.63 -2.12
CA GLU A 101 9.99 8.64 -1.51
C GLU A 101 9.25 9.97 -1.28
N LEU A 102 8.56 10.49 -2.29
CA LEU A 102 7.80 11.74 -2.18
C LEU A 102 6.71 11.65 -1.09
N ILE A 103 5.98 10.55 -1.06
CA ILE A 103 4.93 10.30 -0.06
C ILE A 103 5.54 10.16 1.34
N GLY A 104 6.67 9.44 1.47
CA GLY A 104 7.40 9.33 2.72
C GLY A 104 7.81 10.71 3.28
N GLN A 105 8.37 11.57 2.43
CA GLN A 105 8.74 12.94 2.82
C GLN A 105 7.50 13.77 3.23
N ALA A 106 6.37 13.62 2.53
CA ALA A 106 5.13 14.29 2.88
C ALA A 106 4.55 13.81 4.22
N ARG A 107 4.61 12.50 4.50
CA ARG A 107 4.22 11.92 5.81
C ARG A 107 5.10 12.45 6.93
N ASP A 108 6.41 12.50 6.74
CA ASP A 108 7.34 13.01 7.75
C ASP A 108 7.07 14.48 8.06
N GLN A 109 6.76 15.28 7.03
CA GLN A 109 6.34 16.67 7.22
C GLN A 109 5.01 16.78 7.99
N TRP A 110 4.03 15.93 7.65
CA TRP A 110 2.76 15.90 8.38
C TRP A 110 2.96 15.56 9.86
N LYS A 111 3.88 14.63 10.15
CA LYS A 111 4.27 14.29 11.53
C LYS A 111 4.83 15.51 12.28
N LEU A 112 5.68 16.32 11.65
CA LEU A 112 6.18 17.55 12.28
C LEU A 112 5.05 18.53 12.62
N PHE A 113 4.01 18.63 11.77
CA PHE A 113 2.84 19.46 12.05
C PHE A 113 2.02 18.91 13.23
N CYS A 114 1.80 17.60 13.27
CA CYS A 114 1.17 16.90 14.39
C CYS A 114 1.91 17.08 15.71
N ASP A 115 3.24 17.12 15.66
CA ASP A 115 4.11 17.36 16.80
C ASP A 115 4.23 18.86 17.15
N ASN A 116 3.45 19.75 16.50
CA ASN A 116 3.45 21.21 16.63
C ASN A 116 4.82 21.88 16.37
N GLN A 117 5.70 21.25 15.59
CA GLN A 117 7.04 21.77 15.27
C GLN A 117 7.05 22.75 14.10
N ILE A 118 6.02 22.69 13.24
CA ILE A 118 5.82 23.59 12.10
C ILE A 118 4.38 24.12 12.13
N ASN A 119 4.13 25.25 11.46
CA ASN A 119 2.78 25.80 11.32
C ASN A 119 2.04 25.18 10.12
N SER A 120 0.72 25.43 10.06
CA SER A 120 -0.15 24.82 9.06
C SER A 120 0.17 25.24 7.62
N ALA A 121 0.60 26.49 7.40
CA ALA A 121 0.99 26.98 6.08
C ALA A 121 2.30 26.33 5.57
N THR A 122 3.27 26.12 6.46
CA THR A 122 4.51 25.38 6.13
C THR A 122 4.21 23.92 5.85
N ALA A 123 3.29 23.30 6.61
CA ALA A 123 2.87 21.93 6.38
C ALA A 123 2.18 21.79 5.02
N SER A 124 1.14 22.59 4.75
CA SER A 124 0.35 22.49 3.51
C SER A 124 1.19 22.72 2.26
N ALA A 125 2.02 23.77 2.23
CA ALA A 125 2.86 24.08 1.08
C ALA A 125 3.88 22.96 0.78
N PHE A 126 4.48 22.37 1.82
CA PHE A 126 5.43 21.28 1.62
C PHE A 126 4.73 20.00 1.15
N LEU A 127 3.59 19.64 1.76
CA LEU A 127 2.76 18.52 1.30
C LEU A 127 2.40 18.69 -0.18
N GLU A 128 1.93 19.86 -0.59
CA GLU A 128 1.59 20.14 -1.99
C GLU A 128 2.79 19.95 -2.93
N SER A 129 3.99 20.38 -2.51
CA SER A 129 5.22 20.26 -3.29
C SER A 129 5.67 18.81 -3.54
N ARG A 130 5.18 17.86 -2.74
CA ARG A 130 5.51 16.44 -2.85
C ARG A 130 4.36 15.64 -3.46
N LEU A 131 3.13 15.91 -3.04
CA LEU A 131 1.97 15.16 -3.48
C LEU A 131 1.61 15.44 -4.94
N ARG A 132 1.76 16.68 -5.42
CA ARG A 132 1.49 17.00 -6.84
C ARG A 132 2.34 16.18 -7.81
N PRO A 133 3.69 16.18 -7.72
CA PRO A 133 4.50 15.31 -8.58
C PRO A 133 4.22 13.82 -8.33
N ALA A 134 3.92 13.41 -7.09
CA ALA A 134 3.56 12.02 -6.79
C ALA A 134 2.29 11.58 -7.55
N TYR A 135 1.23 12.39 -7.60
CA TYR A 135 0.02 12.09 -8.36
C TYR A 135 0.26 12.07 -9.88
N GLU A 136 1.04 13.01 -10.39
CA GLU A 136 1.40 13.03 -11.82
C GLU A 136 2.10 11.74 -12.23
N THR A 137 3.04 11.27 -11.42
CA THR A 137 3.73 9.99 -11.64
C THR A 137 2.80 8.79 -11.43
N LEU A 138 1.98 8.77 -10.38
CA LEU A 138 1.00 7.70 -10.12
C LEU A 138 0.01 7.53 -11.27
N ASN A 139 -0.50 8.63 -11.84
CA ASN A 139 -1.41 8.57 -12.99
C ASN A 139 -0.72 7.99 -14.23
N THR A 140 0.55 8.34 -14.44
CA THR A 140 1.37 7.75 -15.51
C THR A 140 1.56 6.25 -15.30
N ILE A 141 1.88 5.84 -14.06
CA ILE A 141 2.01 4.42 -13.66
C ILE A 141 0.71 3.67 -13.95
N THR A 142 -0.46 4.21 -13.56
CA THR A 142 -1.77 3.57 -13.80
C THR A 142 -1.98 3.31 -15.29
N THR A 143 -1.78 4.32 -16.15
CA THR A 143 -1.93 4.15 -17.60
C THR A 143 -0.97 3.09 -18.15
N MET A 144 0.28 3.06 -17.70
CA MET A 144 1.26 2.07 -18.14
C MET A 144 0.91 0.65 -17.65
N LEU A 145 0.40 0.49 -16.43
CA LEU A 145 -0.06 -0.80 -15.91
C LEU A 145 -1.28 -1.33 -16.69
N GLU A 146 -2.25 -0.47 -16.99
CA GLU A 146 -3.43 -0.84 -17.79
C GLU A 146 -3.06 -1.35 -19.19
N GLN A 147 -2.08 -0.70 -19.82
CA GLN A 147 -1.53 -1.10 -21.12
C GLN A 147 -0.80 -2.45 -21.08
N ARG A 148 -0.17 -2.79 -19.94
CA ARG A 148 0.50 -4.09 -19.75
C ARG A 148 -0.49 -5.22 -19.53
N ILE A 149 -1.57 -4.96 -18.81
CA ILE A 149 -2.58 -5.97 -18.46
C ILE A 149 -3.53 -6.24 -19.66
N THR A 150 -3.80 -5.23 -20.48
CA THR A 150 -4.70 -5.37 -21.63
C THR A 150 -3.90 -5.57 -22.91
N PRO A 151 -3.83 -6.80 -23.48
CA PRO A 151 -3.17 -6.99 -24.76
C PRO A 151 -3.90 -6.19 -25.85
N SER A 152 -3.18 -5.36 -26.58
CA SER A 152 -3.70 -4.62 -27.73
C SER A 152 -4.35 -5.62 -28.71
N PRO A 153 -5.59 -5.41 -29.18
CA PRO A 153 -6.18 -6.30 -30.18
C PRO A 153 -5.30 -6.23 -31.42
N VAL A 154 -4.71 -7.38 -31.77
CA VAL A 154 -3.93 -7.54 -33.00
C VAL A 154 -4.86 -7.19 -34.16
N ALA A 155 -4.57 -6.10 -34.86
CA ALA A 155 -5.22 -5.81 -36.13
C ALA A 155 -4.86 -6.96 -37.10
N GLN A 156 -5.86 -7.77 -37.43
CA GLN A 156 -5.77 -8.80 -38.47
C GLN A 156 -5.88 -8.16 -39.86
#